data_AF-A0A349JL12-F1
#
_entry.id   AF-A0A349JL12-F1
#
_cell.length_a   1.000
_cell.length_b   1.000
_cell.length_c   1.000
_cell.angle_alpha   90.00
_cell.angle_beta   90.00
_cell.angle_gamma   90.00
#
_symmetry.space_group_name_H-M   'P 1'
#
loop_
_entity.id
_entity.type
_entity.pdbx_description
1 polymer ?
#
loop_
_entity_poly.entity_id
_entity_poly.type
_entity_poly.pdbx_seq_one_letter_code
_entity_poly.pdbx_strand_id
1 'polypeptide(L)'
;MKSRKAIEFLTVGITSLIETIYSSREQHMLGSTAKNNYDWILLYWMPYDNNLSRFGQPIIQMLSKGVKTDNLLVVVQSDFSGAAQLSRSIISQGKVDTQYLETADSSSEEVFAEYLAWAQSQFPAKRWAIVFLGHGGTLMEISPDEHPNSPSISEIRWMNLHKINQVIFNFNQAVNGNLELLFFQNCNKANIEVHYTFQNTAKYTLSSQIELGAPNYYYEQLLSYLSDDPDIDGSQLAKKIMDCERPDMYHSLTLTNNHYFRYLPEKVNCVINSILPGNIDPIKVFLSSIFSQANSSNNSAVEAYDYAGETFVDLGNFLQEMTRLSGANPSACNDFLWFFKNLLIQRVQQNGELLSSRIRHKYKNLSGLGLFLPTNRQKLENYLYLQVYSDLKLVRLFDAVLFDREKN
;
A
#
# COMPACT_ATOMS: atom_id res chain seq x y z
N MET A 1 20.18 -50.72 56.48
CA MET A 1 20.86 -49.51 57.00
C MET A 1 22.06 -49.23 56.10
N LYS A 2 22.09 -48.05 55.45
CA LYS A 2 23.10 -47.52 54.49
C LYS A 2 23.21 -48.29 53.16
N SER A 3 23.24 -47.71 51.97
CA SER A 3 23.12 -46.31 51.50
C SER A 3 22.93 -46.33 49.98
N ARG A 4 22.22 -45.32 49.47
CA ARG A 4 21.96 -45.00 48.05
C ARG A 4 23.19 -45.05 47.15
N LYS A 5 23.00 -45.49 45.89
CA LYS A 5 23.32 -44.73 44.67
C LYS A 5 22.67 -45.42 43.46
N ALA A 6 21.81 -44.68 42.78
CA ALA A 6 21.25 -45.00 41.48
C ALA A 6 21.86 -44.03 40.44
N ILE A 7 21.75 -44.42 39.17
CA ILE A 7 22.15 -43.76 37.92
C ILE A 7 23.41 -44.38 37.30
N GLU A 8 23.20 -45.24 36.30
CA GLU A 8 23.66 -45.08 34.91
C GLU A 8 23.26 -46.33 34.10
N PHE A 9 22.28 -46.19 33.20
CA PHE A 9 22.06 -47.15 32.11
C PHE A 9 22.54 -46.50 30.82
N LEU A 10 23.59 -47.09 30.26
CA LEU A 10 23.97 -47.01 28.86
C LEU A 10 22.89 -47.69 28.00
N THR A 11 22.41 -46.99 26.97
CA THR A 11 22.21 -47.63 25.65
C THR A 11 22.25 -46.61 24.52
N VAL A 12 22.89 -47.06 23.46
CA VAL A 12 23.30 -46.38 22.23
C VAL A 12 22.16 -46.30 21.23
N GLY A 13 22.09 -45.19 20.50
CA GLY A 13 21.81 -45.09 19.05
C GLY A 13 20.46 -45.57 18.51
N ILE A 14 19.75 -44.66 17.83
CA ILE A 14 19.41 -44.71 16.40
C ILE A 14 18.60 -43.44 16.10
N THR A 15 19.21 -42.49 15.41
CA THR A 15 18.55 -41.39 14.72
C THR A 15 17.91 -41.96 13.44
N SER A 16 16.58 -42.07 13.40
CA SER A 16 15.88 -42.40 12.17
C SER A 16 15.66 -41.12 11.35
N LEU A 17 16.39 -41.01 10.25
CA LEU A 17 15.96 -40.22 9.09
C LEU A 17 14.57 -40.71 8.65
N ILE A 18 13.62 -39.78 8.53
CA ILE A 18 12.49 -39.96 7.62
C ILE A 18 12.66 -38.90 6.53
N GLU A 19 13.46 -39.28 5.54
CA GLU A 19 13.35 -38.75 4.18
C GLU A 19 12.02 -39.25 3.62
N THR A 20 11.00 -38.41 3.61
CA THR A 20 9.81 -38.69 2.82
C THR A 20 10.14 -38.38 1.37
N ILE A 21 10.37 -39.46 0.62
CA ILE A 21 10.46 -39.54 -0.83
C ILE A 21 9.18 -38.96 -1.44
N TYR A 22 9.19 -37.66 -1.75
CA TYR A 22 8.32 -37.10 -2.78
C TYR A 22 9.05 -37.23 -4.11
N SER A 23 8.84 -38.38 -4.74
CA SER A 23 8.77 -38.58 -6.19
C SER A 23 9.64 -37.65 -7.05
N SER A 24 10.89 -38.09 -7.21
CA SER A 24 11.84 -37.73 -8.25
C SER A 24 11.34 -38.15 -9.65
N ARG A 25 10.26 -37.54 -10.15
CA ARG A 25 9.77 -37.83 -11.50
C ARG A 25 9.06 -36.66 -12.17
N GLU A 26 9.68 -35.48 -12.14
CA GLU A 26 9.42 -34.41 -13.13
C GLU A 26 10.58 -33.41 -13.27
N GLN A 27 11.81 -33.85 -12.99
CA GLN A 27 13.02 -33.16 -13.49
C GLN A 27 13.37 -33.71 -14.87
N HIS A 28 12.55 -33.39 -15.87
CA HIS A 28 12.96 -33.52 -17.26
C HIS A 28 13.09 -32.13 -17.88
N MET A 29 14.34 -31.70 -18.06
CA MET A 29 14.80 -30.79 -19.12
C MET A 29 14.31 -29.33 -19.07
N LEU A 30 14.60 -28.62 -17.99
CA LEU A 30 14.95 -27.20 -18.12
C LEU A 30 16.47 -27.13 -18.29
N GLY A 31 16.91 -27.01 -19.54
CA GLY A 31 18.32 -26.74 -19.83
C GLY A 31 18.80 -25.53 -19.02
N SER A 32 20.06 -25.58 -18.58
CA SER A 32 20.76 -24.47 -17.94
C SER A 32 20.89 -23.30 -18.92
N THR A 33 19.78 -22.61 -19.16
CA THR A 33 19.78 -21.27 -19.71
C THR A 33 20.30 -20.38 -18.60
N ALA A 34 21.32 -19.58 -18.88
CA ALA A 34 21.78 -18.56 -17.95
C ALA A 34 20.54 -17.74 -17.54
N LYS A 35 20.26 -17.64 -16.23
CA LYS A 35 19.17 -16.78 -15.76
C LYS A 35 19.49 -15.36 -16.24
N ASN A 36 18.67 -14.81 -17.13
CA ASN A 36 18.78 -13.41 -17.54
C ASN A 36 18.73 -12.55 -16.27
N ASN A 37 19.72 -11.66 -16.13
CA ASN A 37 19.72 -10.67 -15.06
C ASN A 37 18.96 -9.45 -15.57
N TYR A 38 17.73 -9.26 -15.07
CA TYR A 38 16.85 -8.20 -15.52
C TYR A 38 17.29 -6.85 -14.94
N ASP A 39 17.15 -5.78 -15.71
CA ASP A 39 17.30 -4.43 -15.16
C ASP A 39 16.13 -4.11 -14.22
N TRP A 40 14.91 -4.52 -14.62
CA TRP A 40 13.70 -4.36 -13.83
C TRP A 40 12.82 -5.60 -13.87
N ILE A 41 12.24 -5.92 -12.71
CA ILE A 41 11.09 -6.81 -12.59
C ILE A 41 9.94 -6.06 -11.94
N LEU A 42 8.79 -6.04 -12.61
CA LEU A 42 7.56 -5.46 -12.10
C LEU A 42 6.59 -6.59 -11.74
N LEU A 43 6.22 -6.66 -10.46
CA LEU A 43 5.32 -7.66 -9.90
C LEU A 43 3.94 -7.04 -9.69
N TYR A 44 2.95 -7.54 -10.42
CA TYR A 44 1.56 -7.13 -10.32
C TYR A 44 0.77 -8.18 -9.53
N TRP A 45 0.08 -7.76 -8.48
CA TRP A 45 -0.91 -8.55 -7.74
C TRP A 45 -2.31 -8.10 -8.15
N MET A 46 -3.09 -8.99 -8.78
CA MET A 46 -4.38 -8.67 -9.41
C MET A 46 -5.52 -9.58 -8.90
N PRO A 47 -5.96 -9.40 -7.64
CA PRO A 47 -7.11 -10.07 -7.03
C PRO A 47 -8.41 -9.45 -7.56
N TYR A 48 -8.83 -9.96 -8.72
CA TYR A 48 -9.95 -9.48 -9.51
C TYR A 48 -11.11 -10.49 -9.49
N ASP A 49 -11.18 -11.37 -8.49
CA ASP A 49 -12.40 -12.10 -8.17
C ASP A 49 -13.43 -11.17 -7.50
N ASN A 50 -13.91 -10.24 -8.34
CA ASN A 50 -14.89 -9.21 -8.06
C ASN A 50 -15.29 -8.55 -9.40
N ASN A 51 -16.05 -7.45 -9.33
CA ASN A 51 -16.53 -6.74 -10.51
C ASN A 51 -15.43 -6.10 -11.41
N LEU A 52 -14.15 -6.11 -11.00
CA LEU A 52 -13.03 -5.66 -11.83
C LEU A 52 -12.50 -6.73 -12.78
N SER A 53 -12.91 -8.01 -12.64
CA SER A 53 -12.48 -9.16 -13.48
C SER A 53 -12.38 -8.84 -14.98
N ARG A 54 -13.38 -8.15 -15.53
CA ARG A 54 -13.45 -7.75 -16.95
C ARG A 54 -12.26 -6.91 -17.45
N PHE A 55 -11.54 -6.26 -16.54
CA PHE A 55 -10.40 -5.40 -16.85
C PHE A 55 -9.06 -6.14 -16.85
N GLY A 56 -8.99 -7.34 -16.27
CA GLY A 56 -7.73 -8.07 -16.08
C GLY A 56 -7.03 -8.45 -17.38
N GLN A 57 -7.75 -9.10 -18.30
CA GLN A 57 -7.19 -9.48 -19.61
C GLN A 57 -6.74 -8.27 -20.45
N PRO A 58 -7.52 -7.17 -20.56
CA PRO A 58 -7.04 -5.94 -21.17
C PRO A 58 -5.73 -5.41 -20.57
N ILE A 59 -5.56 -5.46 -19.24
CA ILE A 59 -4.32 -5.02 -18.57
C ILE A 59 -3.14 -5.93 -18.95
N ILE A 60 -3.31 -7.26 -18.90
CA ILE A 60 -2.28 -8.22 -19.32
C ILE A 60 -1.85 -7.99 -20.78
N GLN A 61 -2.80 -7.66 -21.66
CA GLN A 61 -2.49 -7.31 -23.06
C GLN A 61 -1.68 -6.01 -23.18
N MET A 62 -2.01 -4.96 -22.42
CA MET A 62 -1.24 -3.71 -22.40
C MET A 62 0.18 -3.92 -21.84
N LEU A 63 0.30 -4.73 -20.79
CA LEU A 63 1.60 -5.13 -20.22
C LEU A 63 2.43 -5.88 -21.27
N SER A 64 1.85 -6.88 -21.94
CA SER A 64 2.53 -7.67 -22.98
C SER A 64 2.99 -6.82 -24.18
N LYS A 65 2.19 -5.84 -24.62
CA LYS A 65 2.60 -4.90 -25.68
C LYS A 65 3.74 -3.97 -25.25
N GLY A 66 3.80 -3.65 -23.96
CA GLY A 66 4.79 -2.75 -23.38
C GLY A 66 6.18 -3.38 -23.21
N VAL A 67 6.26 -4.68 -22.93
CA VAL A 67 7.55 -5.39 -22.78
C VAL A 67 8.16 -5.64 -24.16
N LYS A 68 9.10 -4.79 -24.57
CA LYS A 68 9.73 -4.82 -25.90
C LYS A 68 11.18 -5.31 -25.91
N THR A 69 11.77 -5.56 -24.75
CA THR A 69 13.18 -5.93 -24.58
C THR A 69 13.35 -7.08 -23.58
N ASP A 70 14.42 -7.85 -23.73
CA ASP A 70 14.73 -9.02 -22.88
C ASP A 70 15.29 -8.67 -21.49
N ASN A 71 15.57 -7.38 -21.22
CA ASN A 71 16.07 -6.90 -19.93
C ASN A 71 14.95 -6.51 -18.93
N LEU A 72 13.69 -6.59 -19.35
CA LEU A 72 12.52 -6.37 -18.49
C LEU A 72 11.72 -7.65 -18.32
N LEU A 73 11.21 -7.87 -17.11
CA LEU A 73 10.21 -8.89 -16.83
C LEU A 73 9.00 -8.27 -16.15
N VAL A 74 7.81 -8.66 -16.60
CA VAL A 74 6.58 -8.40 -15.89
C VAL A 74 6.01 -9.73 -15.43
N VAL A 75 5.63 -9.82 -14.17
CA VAL A 75 4.88 -10.97 -13.67
C VAL A 75 3.56 -10.48 -13.09
N VAL A 76 2.47 -11.15 -13.46
CA VAL A 76 1.13 -10.86 -12.96
C VAL A 76 0.60 -12.13 -12.31
N GLN A 77 0.28 -12.09 -11.02
CA GLN A 77 -0.52 -13.12 -10.37
C GLN A 77 -1.93 -12.57 -10.19
N SER A 78 -2.89 -13.21 -10.87
CA SER A 78 -4.26 -12.73 -10.98
C SER A 78 -5.27 -13.77 -10.56
N ASP A 79 -6.40 -13.27 -10.09
CA ASP A 79 -7.60 -14.02 -9.81
C ASP A 79 -8.75 -13.40 -10.58
N PHE A 80 -9.55 -14.18 -11.28
CA PHE A 80 -10.64 -13.66 -12.10
C PHE A 80 -11.95 -14.27 -11.65
N SER A 81 -13.00 -13.45 -11.63
CA SER A 81 -14.30 -13.93 -11.18
C SER A 81 -14.77 -15.21 -11.89
N GLY A 82 -15.08 -16.23 -11.08
CA GLY A 82 -15.46 -17.56 -11.51
C GLY A 82 -14.31 -18.51 -11.84
N ALA A 83 -13.05 -18.10 -11.67
CA ALA A 83 -11.89 -18.96 -11.84
C ALA A 83 -11.76 -19.91 -10.64
N ALA A 84 -11.40 -21.17 -10.92
CA ALA A 84 -11.13 -22.16 -9.88
C ALA A 84 -9.71 -22.02 -9.28
N GLN A 85 -8.84 -21.25 -9.95
CA GLN A 85 -7.40 -21.19 -9.68
C GLN A 85 -6.86 -19.80 -10.00
N LEU A 86 -5.89 -19.32 -9.23
CA LEU A 86 -5.07 -18.18 -9.60
C LEU A 86 -4.27 -18.50 -10.86
N SER A 87 -4.10 -17.49 -11.72
CA SER A 87 -3.19 -17.56 -12.86
C SER A 87 -1.96 -16.69 -12.61
N ARG A 88 -0.79 -17.17 -13.02
CA ARG A 88 0.47 -16.44 -13.01
C ARG A 88 0.98 -16.28 -14.43
N SER A 89 0.88 -15.07 -14.97
CA SER A 89 1.40 -14.71 -16.28
C SER A 89 2.81 -14.11 -16.17
N ILE A 90 3.77 -14.77 -16.81
CA ILE A 90 5.16 -14.36 -16.94
C ILE A 90 5.31 -13.74 -18.34
N ILE A 91 5.57 -12.44 -18.38
CA ILE A 91 5.55 -11.63 -19.60
C ILE A 91 6.98 -11.15 -19.87
N SER A 92 7.55 -11.67 -20.96
CA SER A 92 8.85 -11.26 -21.51
C SER A 92 8.66 -10.77 -22.94
N GLN A 93 9.73 -10.32 -23.60
CA GLN A 93 9.66 -9.81 -24.98
C GLN A 93 8.98 -10.83 -25.92
N GLY A 94 7.83 -10.43 -26.48
CA GLY A 94 7.08 -11.23 -27.45
C GLY A 94 6.50 -12.55 -26.91
N LYS A 95 6.52 -12.80 -25.59
CA LYS A 95 6.02 -14.04 -25.00
C LYS A 95 5.24 -13.78 -23.70
N VAL A 96 4.11 -14.46 -23.59
CA VAL A 96 3.35 -14.60 -22.34
C VAL A 96 3.25 -16.08 -22.02
N ASP A 97 3.81 -16.50 -20.89
CA ASP A 97 3.64 -17.84 -20.34
C ASP A 97 2.71 -17.78 -19.13
N THR A 98 1.64 -18.57 -19.11
CA THR A 98 0.65 -18.55 -18.03
C THR A 98 0.60 -19.89 -17.34
N GLN A 99 0.82 -19.87 -16.03
CA GLN A 99 0.73 -21.02 -15.13
C GLN A 99 -0.52 -20.89 -14.26
N TYR A 100 -1.10 -22.00 -13.83
CA TYR A 100 -2.24 -22.02 -12.91
C TYR A 100 -1.80 -22.62 -11.58
N LEU A 101 -2.24 -22.02 -10.47
CA LEU A 101 -1.89 -22.44 -9.11
C LEU A 101 -2.98 -23.34 -8.52
N GLU A 102 -2.65 -24.14 -7.50
CA GLU A 102 -3.62 -25.03 -6.84
C GLU A 102 -4.60 -24.30 -5.90
N THR A 103 -4.38 -23.01 -5.67
CA THR A 103 -5.23 -22.14 -4.86
C THR A 103 -5.94 -21.09 -5.72
N ALA A 104 -7.02 -20.53 -5.20
CA ALA A 104 -7.73 -19.37 -5.71
C ALA A 104 -7.97 -18.32 -4.63
N ASP A 105 -7.33 -18.43 -3.46
CA ASP A 105 -7.44 -17.39 -2.42
C ASP A 105 -6.49 -16.23 -2.75
N SER A 106 -7.01 -15.20 -3.42
CA SER A 106 -6.25 -14.00 -3.79
C SER A 106 -6.20 -12.95 -2.69
N SER A 107 -6.95 -13.19 -1.60
CA SER A 107 -6.90 -12.41 -0.37
C SER A 107 -5.89 -12.94 0.67
N SER A 108 -5.29 -14.11 0.44
CA SER A 108 -4.31 -14.70 1.37
C SER A 108 -2.96 -13.97 1.34
N GLU A 109 -2.53 -13.53 2.51
CA GLU A 109 -1.21 -12.93 2.69
C GLU A 109 -0.08 -13.96 2.50
N GLU A 110 -0.34 -15.23 2.82
CA GLU A 110 0.59 -16.34 2.60
C GLU A 110 0.79 -16.62 1.11
N VAL A 111 -0.28 -16.66 0.32
CA VAL A 111 -0.19 -16.87 -1.14
C VAL A 111 0.54 -15.70 -1.81
N PHE A 112 0.35 -14.47 -1.32
CA PHE A 112 1.14 -13.32 -1.76
C PHE A 112 2.63 -13.46 -1.38
N ALA A 113 2.94 -13.94 -0.18
CA ALA A 113 4.32 -14.20 0.24
C ALA A 113 5.00 -15.26 -0.62
N GLU A 114 4.30 -16.35 -0.94
CA GLU A 114 4.76 -17.40 -1.85
C GLU A 114 5.04 -16.86 -3.25
N TYR A 115 4.19 -15.96 -3.76
CA TYR A 115 4.40 -15.30 -5.04
C TYR A 115 5.71 -14.49 -5.06
N LEU A 116 5.95 -13.66 -4.04
CA LEU A 116 7.17 -12.86 -3.94
C LEU A 116 8.43 -13.74 -3.77
N ALA A 117 8.35 -14.76 -2.92
CA ALA A 117 9.45 -15.70 -2.70
C ALA A 117 9.78 -16.50 -3.97
N TRP A 118 8.74 -16.96 -4.69
CA TRP A 118 8.91 -17.61 -5.98
C TRP A 118 9.59 -16.68 -6.98
N ALA A 119 9.12 -15.44 -7.15
CA ALA A 119 9.68 -14.50 -8.11
C ALA A 119 11.15 -14.21 -7.83
N GLN A 120 11.51 -13.96 -6.57
CA GLN A 120 12.88 -13.76 -6.12
C GLN A 120 13.77 -14.99 -6.40
N SER A 121 13.26 -16.20 -6.17
CA SER A 121 14.02 -17.43 -6.40
C SER A 121 14.26 -17.71 -7.89
N GLN A 122 13.30 -17.34 -8.75
CA GLN A 122 13.34 -17.65 -10.17
C GLN A 122 14.17 -16.64 -10.96
N PHE A 123 14.04 -15.35 -10.65
CA PHE A 123 14.56 -14.28 -11.50
C PHE A 123 15.48 -13.31 -10.74
N PRO A 124 16.76 -13.19 -11.13
CA PRO A 124 17.63 -12.15 -10.62
C PRO A 124 17.33 -10.82 -11.31
N ALA A 125 17.36 -9.72 -10.54
CA ALA A 125 17.18 -8.38 -11.09
C ALA A 125 17.89 -7.29 -10.29
N LYS A 126 18.23 -6.19 -10.97
CA LYS A 126 18.81 -5.01 -10.34
C LYS A 126 17.79 -4.21 -9.53
N ARG A 127 16.55 -4.10 -10.03
CA ARG A 127 15.49 -3.28 -9.43
C ARG A 127 14.13 -3.99 -9.49
N TRP A 128 13.34 -3.80 -8.45
CA TRP A 128 12.02 -4.39 -8.31
C TRP A 128 10.95 -3.31 -8.09
N ALA A 129 9.76 -3.54 -8.61
CA ALA A 129 8.56 -2.81 -8.23
C ALA A 129 7.42 -3.79 -7.91
N ILE A 130 6.59 -3.46 -6.92
CA ILE A 130 5.38 -4.19 -6.59
C ILE A 130 4.19 -3.27 -6.81
N VAL A 131 3.17 -3.75 -7.52
CA VAL A 131 1.92 -3.04 -7.79
C VAL A 131 0.74 -3.88 -7.32
N PHE A 132 -0.05 -3.33 -6.41
CA PHE A 132 -1.34 -3.91 -6.02
C PHE A 132 -2.45 -3.30 -6.84
N LEU A 133 -3.30 -4.16 -7.43
CA LEU A 133 -4.47 -3.76 -8.21
C LEU A 133 -5.72 -4.22 -7.48
N GLY A 134 -6.80 -3.47 -7.68
CA GLY A 134 -8.13 -3.84 -7.19
C GLY A 134 -8.78 -2.73 -6.39
N HIS A 135 -9.84 -3.07 -5.66
CA HIS A 135 -10.53 -2.10 -4.82
C HIS A 135 -9.70 -1.69 -3.61
N GLY A 136 -9.95 -0.49 -3.08
CA GLY A 136 -9.60 -0.15 -1.71
C GLY A 136 -10.73 -0.57 -0.78
N GLY A 137 -10.41 -1.08 0.40
CA GLY A 137 -11.37 -1.27 1.49
C GLY A 137 -11.24 -0.16 2.53
N THR A 138 -11.46 -0.50 3.80
CA THR A 138 -11.08 0.36 4.93
C THR A 138 -9.58 0.74 4.90
N LEU A 139 -9.14 1.57 5.84
CA LEU A 139 -7.78 2.10 5.93
C LEU A 139 -6.69 1.02 5.71
N MET A 140 -6.89 -0.16 6.29
CA MET A 140 -5.92 -1.27 6.24
C MET A 140 -6.35 -2.44 5.35
N GLU A 141 -7.35 -2.24 4.48
CA GLU A 141 -7.86 -3.26 3.55
C GLU A 141 -7.66 -2.86 2.10
N ILE A 142 -7.27 -3.84 1.28
CA ILE A 142 -7.22 -3.74 -0.18
C ILE A 142 -7.78 -5.01 -0.79
N SER A 143 -8.11 -4.93 -2.08
CA SER A 143 -8.05 -6.10 -2.97
C SER A 143 -8.91 -7.28 -2.50
N PRO A 144 -10.25 -7.13 -2.51
CA PRO A 144 -11.16 -8.13 -1.99
C PRO A 144 -11.25 -9.34 -2.92
N ASP A 145 -11.46 -10.48 -2.30
CA ASP A 145 -11.81 -11.75 -2.92
C ASP A 145 -13.28 -12.07 -2.54
N GLU A 146 -14.18 -12.00 -3.53
CA GLU A 146 -15.62 -12.22 -3.34
C GLU A 146 -15.98 -13.71 -3.26
N HIS A 147 -15.17 -14.60 -3.87
CA HIS A 147 -15.38 -16.04 -3.85
C HIS A 147 -14.08 -16.81 -3.55
N PRO A 148 -13.47 -16.59 -2.36
CA PRO A 148 -12.28 -17.33 -1.98
C PRO A 148 -12.69 -18.80 -1.90
N ASN A 149 -12.15 -19.67 -2.77
CA ASN A 149 -12.59 -21.05 -3.02
C ASN A 149 -12.53 -21.98 -1.79
N SER A 150 -13.35 -21.70 -0.79
CA SER A 150 -13.61 -22.47 0.40
C SER A 150 -15.12 -22.63 0.50
N PRO A 151 -15.67 -23.85 0.38
CA PRO A 151 -17.11 -24.13 0.48
C PRO A 151 -17.77 -23.66 1.79
N SER A 152 -16.96 -23.22 2.76
CA SER A 152 -17.38 -22.73 4.09
C SER A 152 -17.25 -21.22 4.28
N ILE A 153 -16.69 -20.47 3.32
CA ILE A 153 -16.51 -19.02 3.42
C ILE A 153 -17.45 -18.34 2.43
N SER A 154 -18.57 -17.83 2.94
CA SER A 154 -19.52 -17.01 2.19
C SER A 154 -19.23 -15.51 2.29
N GLU A 155 -18.12 -15.13 2.93
CA GLU A 155 -17.79 -13.74 3.25
C GLU A 155 -16.66 -13.24 2.35
N ILE A 156 -16.83 -12.01 1.84
CA ILE A 156 -15.79 -11.29 1.10
C ILE A 156 -14.56 -11.15 2.01
N ARG A 157 -13.40 -11.57 1.52
CA ARG A 157 -12.14 -11.46 2.26
C ARG A 157 -11.28 -10.36 1.68
N TRP A 158 -10.74 -9.52 2.56
CA TRP A 158 -9.84 -8.44 2.19
C TRP A 158 -8.41 -8.80 2.59
N MET A 159 -7.47 -8.41 1.75
CA MET A 159 -6.06 -8.39 2.10
C MET A 159 -5.80 -7.35 3.19
N ASN A 160 -5.11 -7.73 4.26
CA ASN A 160 -4.77 -6.81 5.35
C ASN A 160 -3.36 -6.22 5.18
N LEU A 161 -3.29 -4.89 5.04
CA LEU A 161 -2.06 -4.15 4.82
C LEU A 161 -1.05 -4.28 5.97
N HIS A 162 -1.51 -4.43 7.23
CA HIS A 162 -0.61 -4.61 8.37
C HIS A 162 0.15 -5.94 8.29
N LYS A 163 -0.53 -7.01 7.87
CA LYS A 163 0.11 -8.31 7.66
C LYS A 163 1.04 -8.31 6.44
N ILE A 164 0.59 -7.72 5.33
CA ILE A 164 1.37 -7.64 4.08
C ILE A 164 2.66 -6.83 4.26
N ASN A 165 2.67 -5.84 5.15
CA ASN A 165 3.87 -5.07 5.48
C ASN A 165 5.08 -5.97 5.77
N GLN A 166 4.91 -6.99 6.62
CA GLN A 166 6.00 -7.89 6.97
C GLN A 166 6.45 -8.75 5.79
N VAL A 167 5.52 -9.17 4.94
CA VAL A 167 5.81 -9.93 3.71
C VAL A 167 6.70 -9.11 2.77
N ILE A 168 6.33 -7.85 2.50
CA ILE A 168 7.10 -6.98 1.62
C ILE A 168 8.45 -6.60 2.24
N PHE A 169 8.50 -6.35 3.56
CA PHE A 169 9.76 -6.10 4.26
C PHE A 169 10.73 -7.27 4.06
N ASN A 170 10.28 -8.50 4.31
CA ASN A 170 11.10 -9.70 4.14
C ASN A 170 11.58 -9.88 2.70
N PHE A 171 10.69 -9.65 1.73
CA PHE A 171 11.05 -9.68 0.32
C PHE A 171 12.12 -8.64 -0.02
N ASN A 172 11.98 -7.39 0.45
CA ASN A 172 12.96 -6.34 0.17
C ASN A 172 14.34 -6.69 0.76
N GLN A 173 14.40 -7.31 1.95
CA GLN A 173 15.66 -7.83 2.49
C GLN A 173 16.25 -8.94 1.60
N ALA A 174 15.42 -9.86 1.11
CA ALA A 174 15.84 -10.95 0.23
C ALA A 174 16.33 -10.48 -1.16
N VAL A 175 15.95 -9.28 -1.59
CA VAL A 175 16.46 -8.61 -2.79
C VAL A 175 17.48 -7.50 -2.49
N ASN A 176 18.11 -7.52 -1.31
CA ASN A 176 19.17 -6.59 -0.89
C ASN A 176 18.77 -5.10 -0.88
N GLY A 177 17.52 -4.78 -0.54
CA GLY A 177 17.04 -3.41 -0.50
C GLY A 177 16.71 -2.81 -1.88
N ASN A 178 16.59 -3.66 -2.91
CA ASN A 178 16.35 -3.24 -4.30
C ASN A 178 14.87 -3.11 -4.68
N LEU A 179 13.94 -3.15 -3.72
CA LEU A 179 12.55 -2.73 -3.97
C LEU A 179 12.48 -1.21 -4.06
N GLU A 180 12.45 -0.72 -5.30
CA GLU A 180 12.45 0.70 -5.64
C GLU A 180 11.08 1.33 -5.38
N LEU A 181 10.00 0.66 -5.82
CA LEU A 181 8.66 1.21 -5.80
C LEU A 181 7.62 0.21 -5.26
N LEU A 182 6.81 0.68 -4.33
CA LEU A 182 5.54 0.08 -3.95
C LEU A 182 4.41 0.97 -4.48
N PHE A 183 3.53 0.43 -5.33
CA PHE A 183 2.39 1.16 -5.85
C PHE A 183 1.08 0.51 -5.41
N PHE A 184 0.29 1.24 -4.62
CA PHE A 184 -1.10 0.90 -4.36
C PHE A 184 -1.97 1.52 -5.45
N GLN A 185 -2.27 0.74 -6.49
CA GLN A 185 -3.32 1.05 -7.46
C GLN A 185 -4.70 0.61 -6.92
N ASN A 186 -4.91 0.92 -5.64
CA ASN A 186 -6.15 0.75 -4.91
C ASN A 186 -6.60 2.15 -4.46
N CYS A 187 -7.90 2.39 -4.44
CA CYS A 187 -8.46 3.65 -3.99
C CYS A 187 -8.10 3.92 -2.51
N ASN A 188 -7.92 5.21 -2.20
CA ASN A 188 -7.74 5.76 -0.86
C ASN A 188 -6.63 5.09 -0.05
N LYS A 189 -5.43 5.02 -0.63
CA LYS A 189 -4.22 4.49 0.02
C LYS A 189 -3.07 5.50 0.14
N ALA A 190 -3.24 6.71 -0.36
CA ALA A 190 -2.39 7.85 0.00
C ALA A 190 -2.82 8.44 1.34
N ASN A 191 -2.71 7.63 2.40
CA ASN A 191 -2.99 8.00 3.77
C ASN A 191 -1.72 7.86 4.61
N ILE A 192 -1.54 8.73 5.61
CA ILE A 192 -0.33 8.75 6.43
C ILE A 192 -0.12 7.43 7.16
N GLU A 193 -1.19 6.79 7.62
CA GLU A 193 -1.17 5.53 8.34
C GLU A 193 -0.66 4.39 7.45
N VAL A 194 -1.11 4.36 6.20
CA VAL A 194 -0.66 3.38 5.20
C VAL A 194 0.82 3.63 4.88
N HIS A 195 1.19 4.85 4.49
CA HIS A 195 2.57 5.13 4.09
C HIS A 195 3.57 4.95 5.25
N TYR A 196 3.18 5.31 6.48
CA TYR A 196 4.00 5.09 7.67
C TYR A 196 4.16 3.59 7.99
N THR A 197 3.12 2.78 7.75
CA THR A 197 3.20 1.31 7.89
C THR A 197 4.26 0.73 6.95
N PHE A 198 4.32 1.19 5.70
CA PHE A 198 5.23 0.69 4.67
C PHE A 198 6.55 1.49 4.55
N GLN A 199 6.86 2.38 5.48
CA GLN A 199 8.02 3.29 5.37
C GLN A 199 9.38 2.59 5.25
N ASN A 200 9.48 1.32 5.66
CA ASN A 200 10.70 0.52 5.61
C ASN A 200 10.66 -0.61 4.58
N THR A 201 9.62 -0.70 3.75
CA THR A 201 9.45 -1.82 2.81
C THR A 201 9.97 -1.53 1.41
N ALA A 202 9.90 -0.29 0.95
CA ALA A 202 10.36 0.15 -0.38
C ALA A 202 11.01 1.54 -0.29
N LYS A 203 11.77 1.95 -1.32
CA LYS A 203 12.37 3.29 -1.37
C LYS A 203 11.31 4.39 -1.59
N TYR A 204 10.32 4.11 -2.43
CA TYR A 204 9.24 5.03 -2.76
C TYR A 204 7.88 4.34 -2.70
N THR A 205 6.83 5.10 -2.36
CA THR A 205 5.44 4.63 -2.40
C THR A 205 4.60 5.56 -3.26
N LEU A 206 3.84 4.99 -4.20
CA LEU A 206 2.84 5.66 -5.03
C LEU A 206 1.44 5.19 -4.64
N SER A 207 0.46 6.08 -4.62
CA SER A 207 -0.94 5.77 -4.30
C SER A 207 -1.89 6.93 -4.63
N SER A 208 -3.20 6.73 -4.53
CA SER A 208 -4.22 7.79 -4.63
C SER A 208 -4.82 8.12 -3.28
N GLN A 209 -5.10 9.40 -3.04
CA GLN A 209 -5.78 9.87 -1.82
C GLN A 209 -7.28 9.61 -1.86
N ILE A 210 -7.88 9.48 -3.04
CA ILE A 210 -9.33 9.28 -3.18
C ILE A 210 -9.58 8.11 -4.14
N GLU A 211 -10.13 8.34 -5.33
CA GLU A 211 -10.52 7.29 -6.25
C GLU A 211 -9.51 7.14 -7.40
N LEU A 212 -9.46 5.93 -7.93
CA LEU A 212 -8.79 5.53 -9.17
C LEU A 212 -9.82 4.89 -10.10
N GLY A 213 -9.61 5.06 -11.40
CA GLY A 213 -10.35 4.36 -12.44
C GLY A 213 -9.74 2.99 -12.74
N ALA A 214 -10.50 2.14 -13.42
CA ALA A 214 -10.01 0.88 -13.98
C ALA A 214 -10.41 0.83 -15.47
N PRO A 215 -9.57 0.31 -16.40
CA PRO A 215 -8.40 -0.55 -16.17
C PRO A 215 -7.05 0.13 -15.86
N ASN A 216 -6.96 1.47 -15.74
CA ASN A 216 -5.71 2.25 -15.85
C ASN A 216 -5.03 2.04 -17.22
N TYR A 217 -4.18 2.98 -17.67
CA TYR A 217 -3.65 2.92 -19.06
C TYR A 217 -2.14 3.20 -19.20
N TYR A 218 -1.41 3.45 -18.11
CA TYR A 218 0.01 3.77 -18.16
C TYR A 218 0.91 2.61 -18.67
N TYR A 219 0.44 1.36 -18.61
CA TYR A 219 1.27 0.15 -18.73
C TYR A 219 2.13 0.09 -19.99
N GLU A 220 1.53 0.22 -21.18
CA GLU A 220 2.24 0.05 -22.45
C GLU A 220 3.31 1.14 -22.64
N GLN A 221 2.93 2.40 -22.37
CA GLN A 221 3.84 3.54 -22.53
C GLN A 221 4.94 3.55 -21.46
N LEU A 222 4.64 3.16 -20.22
CA LEU A 222 5.61 3.01 -19.15
C LEU A 222 6.67 1.98 -19.52
N LEU A 223 6.25 0.76 -19.88
CA LEU A 223 7.18 -0.34 -20.16
C LEU A 223 7.99 -0.08 -21.43
N SER A 224 7.39 0.55 -22.44
CA SER A 224 8.14 0.99 -23.63
C SER A 224 9.21 2.02 -23.25
N TYR A 225 8.92 2.97 -22.35
CA TYR A 225 9.92 3.92 -21.85
C TYR A 225 11.02 3.22 -21.03
N LEU A 226 10.63 2.32 -20.13
CA LEU A 226 11.56 1.60 -19.27
C LEU A 226 12.51 0.67 -20.07
N SER A 227 12.04 0.21 -21.23
CA SER A 227 12.86 -0.58 -22.18
C SER A 227 14.00 0.25 -22.74
N ASP A 228 13.74 1.54 -23.02
CA ASP A 228 14.72 2.47 -23.59
C ASP A 228 15.62 3.10 -22.52
N ASP A 229 15.13 3.26 -21.29
CA ASP A 229 15.82 3.92 -20.16
C ASP A 229 15.68 3.11 -18.85
N PRO A 230 16.41 1.98 -18.73
CA PRO A 230 16.29 1.10 -17.56
C PRO A 230 17.02 1.61 -16.31
N ASP A 231 17.93 2.58 -16.46
CA ASP A 231 18.80 3.05 -15.36
C ASP A 231 18.11 4.02 -14.39
N ILE A 232 16.82 4.29 -14.57
CA ILE A 232 16.00 5.13 -13.69
C ILE A 232 15.81 4.52 -12.30
N ASP A 233 15.55 5.37 -11.30
CA ASP A 233 15.15 4.94 -9.96
C ASP A 233 13.63 4.82 -9.77
N GLY A 234 13.19 4.37 -8.60
CA GLY A 234 11.77 4.25 -8.27
C GLY A 234 10.99 5.57 -8.28
N SER A 235 11.64 6.72 -8.02
CA SER A 235 11.00 8.03 -8.10
C SER A 235 10.69 8.39 -9.54
N GLN A 236 11.67 8.19 -10.42
CA GLN A 236 11.53 8.41 -11.86
C GLN A 236 10.50 7.44 -12.48
N LEU A 237 10.54 6.15 -12.10
CA LEU A 237 9.53 5.17 -12.51
C LEU A 237 8.11 5.61 -12.11
N ALA A 238 7.92 6.00 -10.85
CA ALA A 238 6.63 6.46 -10.36
C ALA A 238 6.16 7.74 -11.04
N LYS A 239 7.04 8.74 -11.23
CA LYS A 239 6.71 9.95 -11.99
C LYS A 239 6.29 9.61 -13.42
N LYS A 240 6.93 8.61 -14.03
CA LYS A 240 6.56 8.14 -15.38
C LYS A 240 5.21 7.43 -15.41
N ILE A 241 4.88 6.62 -14.39
CA ILE A 241 3.52 6.08 -14.21
C ILE A 241 2.51 7.23 -14.20
N MET A 242 2.76 8.26 -13.39
CA MET A 242 1.88 9.40 -13.25
C MET A 242 1.74 10.20 -14.57
N ASP A 243 2.84 10.36 -15.33
CA ASP A 243 2.84 11.07 -16.63
C ASP A 243 2.13 10.30 -17.75
N CYS A 244 2.26 8.97 -17.77
CA CYS A 244 1.63 8.10 -18.77
C CYS A 244 0.16 7.82 -18.48
N GLU A 245 -0.30 8.07 -17.25
CA GLU A 245 -1.67 7.78 -16.88
C GLU A 245 -2.66 8.80 -17.47
N ARG A 246 -3.78 8.27 -17.98
CA ARG A 246 -4.83 9.13 -18.51
C ARG A 246 -5.50 9.94 -17.41
N PRO A 247 -5.77 11.23 -17.65
CA PRO A 247 -6.40 12.09 -16.64
C PRO A 247 -7.72 11.53 -16.11
N ASP A 248 -8.52 10.85 -16.93
CA ASP A 248 -9.80 10.26 -16.51
C ASP A 248 -9.68 9.02 -15.62
N MET A 249 -8.47 8.55 -15.31
CA MET A 249 -8.21 7.36 -14.48
C MET A 249 -7.80 7.67 -13.03
N TYR A 250 -7.66 8.93 -12.66
CA TYR A 250 -7.36 9.31 -11.28
C TYR A 250 -8.03 10.62 -10.93
N HIS A 251 -8.24 10.85 -9.63
CA HIS A 251 -8.44 12.20 -9.10
C HIS A 251 -7.11 12.79 -8.66
N SER A 252 -6.38 12.05 -7.83
CA SER A 252 -5.03 12.39 -7.40
C SER A 252 -4.10 11.19 -7.36
N LEU A 253 -2.81 11.45 -7.49
CA LEU A 253 -1.73 10.50 -7.26
C LEU A 253 -0.65 11.19 -6.41
N THR A 254 -0.14 10.48 -5.40
CA THR A 254 0.89 10.96 -4.48
C THR A 254 2.06 10.01 -4.47
N LEU A 255 3.25 10.56 -4.71
CA LEU A 255 4.52 9.86 -4.58
C LEU A 255 5.26 10.35 -3.35
N THR A 256 5.60 9.44 -2.43
CA THR A 256 6.42 9.73 -1.24
C THR A 256 7.79 9.08 -1.34
N ASN A 257 8.80 9.74 -0.76
CA ASN A 257 10.11 9.15 -0.51
C ASN A 257 10.14 8.59 0.92
N ASN A 258 10.23 7.27 1.02
CA ASN A 258 10.02 6.58 2.29
C ASN A 258 11.14 6.84 3.30
N HIS A 259 12.33 7.24 2.82
CA HIS A 259 13.45 7.65 3.66
C HIS A 259 13.06 8.69 4.70
N TYR A 260 12.19 9.64 4.34
CA TYR A 260 11.91 10.81 5.17
C TYR A 260 10.90 10.55 6.28
N PHE A 261 10.12 9.45 6.27
CA PHE A 261 9.17 9.17 7.36
C PHE A 261 9.84 9.02 8.73
N ARG A 262 11.13 8.64 8.78
CA ARG A 262 11.92 8.61 10.03
C ARG A 262 11.95 9.94 10.79
N TYR A 263 11.79 11.07 10.07
CA TYR A 263 11.78 12.42 10.64
C TYR A 263 10.36 12.92 10.90
N LEU A 264 9.34 12.17 10.50
CA LEU A 264 7.96 12.61 10.68
C LEU A 264 7.57 12.81 12.16
N PRO A 265 7.99 11.95 13.12
CA PRO A 265 7.69 12.16 14.53
C PRO A 265 8.21 13.49 15.06
N GLU A 266 9.45 13.90 14.74
CA GLU A 266 9.98 15.19 15.20
C GLU A 266 9.22 16.38 14.61
N LYS A 267 8.71 16.28 13.38
CA LYS A 267 7.96 17.37 12.74
C LYS A 267 6.54 17.46 13.26
N VAL A 268 5.76 16.37 13.19
CA VAL A 268 4.34 16.36 13.55
C VAL A 268 4.16 16.57 15.06
N ASN A 269 5.01 15.97 15.90
CA ASN A 269 4.90 16.15 17.35
C ASN A 269 5.18 17.59 17.77
N CYS A 270 6.03 18.34 17.07
CA CYS A 270 6.23 19.77 17.32
C CYS A 270 4.96 20.57 17.02
N VAL A 271 4.26 20.26 15.92
CA VAL A 271 2.96 20.89 15.59
C VAL A 271 1.94 20.59 16.68
N ILE A 272 1.74 19.32 17.05
CA ILE A 272 0.75 18.92 18.06
C ILE A 272 1.07 19.54 19.43
N ASN A 273 2.35 19.57 19.85
CA ASN A 273 2.72 20.19 21.11
C ASN A 273 2.52 21.71 21.11
N SER A 274 2.45 22.36 19.94
CA SER A 274 2.13 23.78 19.84
C SER A 274 0.61 24.05 19.91
N ILE A 275 -0.21 23.12 19.41
CA ILE A 275 -1.67 23.21 19.40
C ILE A 275 -2.25 22.95 20.79
N LEU A 276 -1.82 21.86 21.44
CA LEU A 276 -2.47 21.35 22.66
C LEU A 276 -2.52 22.33 23.84
N PRO A 277 -1.53 23.22 24.08
CA PRO A 277 -1.61 24.24 25.13
C PRO A 277 -2.49 25.45 24.77
N GLY A 278 -2.87 25.60 23.50
CA GLY A 278 -3.69 26.70 23.00
C GLY A 278 -5.19 26.54 23.28
N ASN A 279 -6.00 27.43 22.71
CA ASN A 279 -7.46 27.34 22.83
C ASN A 279 -8.02 26.30 21.85
N ILE A 280 -8.36 25.11 22.34
CA ILE A 280 -8.86 24.01 21.50
C ILE A 280 -10.37 24.06 21.24
N ASP A 281 -11.13 24.93 21.90
CA ASP A 281 -12.59 24.98 21.74
C ASP A 281 -13.04 25.32 20.30
N PRO A 282 -12.40 26.28 19.58
CA PRO A 282 -12.70 26.52 18.17
C PRO A 282 -12.49 25.28 17.29
N ILE A 283 -11.49 24.44 17.62
CA ILE A 283 -11.25 23.17 16.91
C ILE A 283 -12.41 22.21 17.12
N LYS A 284 -12.88 22.04 18.35
CA LYS A 284 -14.01 21.14 18.66
C LYS A 284 -15.28 21.53 17.92
N VAL A 285 -15.60 22.82 17.92
CA VAL A 285 -16.74 23.39 17.18
C VAL A 285 -16.60 23.12 15.69
N PHE A 286 -15.40 23.34 15.15
CA PHE A 286 -15.11 23.07 13.75
C PHE A 286 -15.32 21.59 13.38
N LEU A 287 -14.76 20.66 14.16
CA LEU A 287 -14.87 19.22 13.90
C LEU A 287 -16.29 18.70 14.07
N SER A 288 -17.05 19.22 15.03
CA SER A 288 -18.48 18.92 15.17
C SER A 288 -19.27 19.35 13.92
N SER A 289 -18.87 20.44 13.27
CA SER A 289 -19.51 20.91 12.03
C SER A 289 -19.20 20.02 10.83
N ILE A 290 -18.01 19.38 10.79
CA ILE A 290 -17.65 18.37 9.79
C ILE A 290 -18.57 17.16 9.91
N PHE A 291 -18.75 16.62 11.13
CA PHE A 291 -19.53 15.38 11.32
C PHE A 291 -21.05 15.57 11.18
N SER A 292 -21.57 16.76 11.51
CA SER A 292 -23.00 17.06 11.41
C SER A 292 -23.45 17.42 9.98
N GLN A 293 -22.52 17.54 9.02
CA GLN A 293 -22.76 18.07 7.67
C GLN A 293 -23.49 19.43 7.66
N ALA A 294 -23.51 20.14 8.79
CA ALA A 294 -24.34 21.32 9.02
C ALA A 294 -23.78 22.60 8.39
N ASN A 295 -22.59 22.55 7.79
CA ASN A 295 -21.96 23.70 7.13
C ASN A 295 -21.58 23.35 5.68
N SER A 296 -22.57 23.36 4.80
CA SER A 296 -22.35 23.45 3.34
C SER A 296 -22.00 24.88 2.87
N SER A 297 -21.80 25.82 3.80
CA SER A 297 -21.67 27.26 3.51
C SER A 297 -20.48 27.98 4.15
N ASN A 298 -19.58 27.27 4.86
CA ASN A 298 -18.36 27.90 5.35
C ASN A 298 -17.15 27.48 4.52
N ASN A 299 -16.38 28.49 4.12
CA ASN A 299 -15.11 28.48 3.40
C ASN A 299 -13.99 27.76 4.19
N SER A 300 -14.26 26.53 4.64
CA SER A 300 -13.32 25.72 5.41
C SER A 300 -12.14 25.34 4.54
N ALA A 301 -10.93 25.53 5.05
CA ALA A 301 -9.70 25.10 4.38
C ALA A 301 -9.54 23.56 4.36
N VAL A 302 -10.34 22.84 5.15
CA VAL A 302 -10.30 21.38 5.28
C VAL A 302 -11.65 20.80 4.87
N GLU A 303 -11.60 19.93 3.87
CA GLU A 303 -12.73 19.15 3.37
C GLU A 303 -12.54 17.70 3.81
N ALA A 304 -13.56 17.14 4.47
CA ALA A 304 -13.59 15.73 4.83
C ALA A 304 -14.24 14.91 3.71
N TYR A 305 -13.79 13.67 3.54
CA TYR A 305 -14.40 12.72 2.62
C TYR A 305 -14.56 11.36 3.28
N ASP A 306 -15.61 10.65 2.90
CA ASP A 306 -15.87 9.31 3.39
C ASP A 306 -15.46 8.28 2.33
N TYR A 307 -14.85 7.20 2.78
CA TYR A 307 -14.49 6.05 1.96
C TYR A 307 -14.62 4.77 2.80
N ALA A 308 -15.29 3.75 2.25
CA ALA A 308 -15.48 2.45 2.94
C ALA A 308 -16.02 2.56 4.39
N GLY A 309 -16.88 3.55 4.67
CA GLY A 309 -17.46 3.75 6.01
C GLY A 309 -16.52 4.42 7.02
N GLU A 310 -15.46 5.07 6.52
CA GLU A 310 -14.45 5.79 7.29
C GLU A 310 -14.28 7.21 6.76
N THR A 311 -14.00 8.15 7.66
CA THR A 311 -13.85 9.56 7.33
C THR A 311 -12.37 9.94 7.31
N PHE A 312 -11.99 10.73 6.32
CA PHE A 312 -10.62 11.18 6.09
C PHE A 312 -10.58 12.70 5.88
N VAL A 313 -9.43 13.29 6.21
CA VAL A 313 -9.10 14.69 5.92
C VAL A 313 -7.71 14.77 5.32
N ASP A 314 -7.43 15.83 4.58
CA ASP A 314 -6.07 16.07 4.09
C ASP A 314 -5.13 16.45 5.25
N LEU A 315 -4.02 15.72 5.45
CA LEU A 315 -3.14 15.87 6.62
C LEU A 315 -2.53 17.27 6.73
N GLY A 316 -1.97 17.77 5.63
CA GLY A 316 -1.32 19.08 5.59
C GLY A 316 -2.30 20.20 5.90
N ASN A 317 -3.45 20.20 5.24
CA ASN A 317 -4.49 21.20 5.47
C ASN A 317 -5.08 21.08 6.88
N PHE A 318 -5.29 19.86 7.37
CA PHE A 318 -5.81 19.60 8.70
C PHE A 318 -4.90 20.21 9.77
N LEU A 319 -3.61 19.87 9.76
CA LEU A 319 -2.67 20.41 10.76
C LEU A 319 -2.50 21.94 10.66
N GLN A 320 -2.57 22.49 9.44
CA GLN A 320 -2.55 23.94 9.25
C GLN A 320 -3.77 24.60 9.89
N GLU A 321 -4.96 24.05 9.66
CA GLU A 321 -6.20 24.60 10.21
C GLU A 321 -6.30 24.42 11.72
N MET A 322 -5.84 23.30 12.27
CA MET A 322 -5.78 23.08 13.73
C MET A 322 -4.84 24.09 14.39
N THR A 323 -3.69 24.38 13.75
CA THR A 323 -2.75 25.41 14.23
C THR A 323 -3.39 26.80 14.21
N ARG A 324 -4.10 27.14 13.13
CA ARG A 324 -4.81 28.42 12.99
C ARG A 324 -5.90 28.60 14.04
N LEU A 325 -6.77 27.59 14.21
CA LEU A 325 -7.91 27.62 15.12
C LEU A 325 -7.49 27.65 16.60
N SER A 326 -6.37 27.00 16.94
CA SER A 326 -5.83 27.02 18.32
C SER A 326 -5.16 28.33 18.72
N GLY A 327 -4.84 29.19 17.74
CA GLY A 327 -4.01 30.39 17.95
C GLY A 327 -2.54 30.06 18.24
N ALA A 328 -2.09 28.84 17.96
CA ALA A 328 -0.71 28.42 18.14
C ALA A 328 0.24 29.19 17.21
N ASN A 329 1.50 29.36 17.63
CA ASN A 329 2.53 29.95 16.77
C ASN A 329 2.72 29.06 15.52
N PRO A 330 2.60 29.59 14.30
CA PRO A 330 2.61 28.78 13.08
C PRO A 330 4.00 28.24 12.70
N SER A 331 5.09 28.62 13.38
CA SER A 331 6.46 28.21 13.02
C SER A 331 6.61 26.69 12.88
N ALA A 332 6.17 25.92 13.88
CA ALA A 332 6.27 24.45 13.83
C ALA A 332 5.44 23.86 12.68
N CYS A 333 4.26 24.41 12.42
CA CYS A 333 3.40 23.99 11.32
C CYS A 333 4.05 24.32 9.96
N ASN A 334 4.60 25.52 9.80
CA ASN A 334 5.31 25.94 8.59
C ASN A 334 6.54 25.06 8.33
N ASP A 335 7.30 24.73 9.37
CA ASP A 335 8.46 23.82 9.27
C ASP A 335 8.04 22.41 8.85
N PHE A 336 6.95 21.90 9.43
CA PHE A 336 6.35 20.63 9.01
C PHE A 336 5.89 20.68 7.55
N LEU A 337 5.12 21.70 7.15
CA LEU A 337 4.59 21.84 5.79
C LEU A 337 5.72 21.97 4.76
N TRP A 338 6.81 22.66 5.10
CA TRP A 338 7.99 22.73 4.25
C TRP A 338 8.64 21.35 4.09
N PHE A 339 8.91 20.65 5.20
CA PHE A 339 9.47 19.29 5.17
C PHE A 339 8.57 18.34 4.37
N PHE A 340 7.26 18.40 4.62
CA PHE A 340 6.25 17.55 4.01
C PHE A 340 6.23 17.73 2.49
N LYS A 341 6.23 18.98 2.00
CA LYS A 341 6.13 19.29 0.57
C LYS A 341 7.45 19.17 -0.19
N ASN A 342 8.60 19.41 0.45
CA ASN A 342 9.89 19.49 -0.24
C ASN A 342 10.78 18.26 -0.07
N LEU A 343 10.53 17.44 0.96
CA LEU A 343 11.36 16.26 1.26
C LEU A 343 10.54 14.97 1.18
N LEU A 344 9.47 14.87 1.99
CA LEU A 344 8.67 13.66 2.09
C LEU A 344 7.88 13.38 0.81
N ILE A 345 7.16 14.38 0.29
CA ILE A 345 6.41 14.28 -0.95
C ILE A 345 7.32 14.62 -2.13
N GLN A 346 7.42 13.70 -3.08
CA GLN A 346 8.17 13.87 -4.32
C GLN A 346 7.32 14.48 -5.43
N ARG A 347 6.03 14.16 -5.45
CA ARG A 347 5.05 14.71 -6.40
C ARG A 347 3.63 14.46 -5.91
N VAL A 348 2.76 15.44 -6.07
CA VAL A 348 1.31 15.25 -6.05
C VAL A 348 0.77 15.65 -7.41
N GLN A 349 -0.02 14.78 -8.03
CA GLN A 349 -0.69 15.04 -9.29
C GLN A 349 -2.18 15.13 -9.03
N GLN A 350 -2.79 16.27 -9.37
CA GLN A 350 -4.17 16.63 -9.02
C GLN A 350 -4.98 17.15 -10.22
N ASN A 351 -4.42 17.04 -11.43
CA ASN A 351 -5.10 17.35 -12.69
C ASN A 351 -6.01 16.19 -13.16
N GLY A 352 -6.32 15.24 -12.27
CA GLY A 352 -7.17 14.11 -12.56
C GLY A 352 -8.61 14.53 -12.90
N GLU A 353 -9.22 13.75 -13.76
CA GLU A 353 -10.55 13.98 -14.33
C GLU A 353 -11.57 12.91 -14.03
N LEU A 354 -11.20 11.88 -13.27
CA LEU A 354 -12.08 10.78 -12.89
C LEU A 354 -13.37 11.27 -12.22
N LEU A 355 -13.25 12.21 -11.28
CA LEU A 355 -14.41 12.82 -10.62
C LEU A 355 -15.01 13.93 -11.49
N SER A 356 -16.35 13.95 -11.54
CA SER A 356 -17.11 15.02 -12.19
C SER A 356 -16.66 16.40 -11.69
N SER A 357 -16.73 17.42 -12.55
CA SER A 357 -16.31 18.78 -12.19
C SER A 357 -16.91 19.25 -10.86
N ARG A 358 -18.21 19.00 -10.64
CA ARG A 358 -18.94 19.31 -9.40
C ARG A 358 -18.31 18.72 -8.14
N ILE A 359 -17.85 17.47 -8.19
CA ILE A 359 -17.23 16.78 -7.06
C ILE A 359 -15.76 17.19 -6.95
N ARG A 360 -15.06 17.31 -8.08
CA ARG A 360 -13.64 17.67 -8.17
C ARG A 360 -13.33 18.97 -7.42
N HIS A 361 -14.23 19.96 -7.48
CA HIS A 361 -14.09 21.23 -6.76
C HIS A 361 -13.93 21.10 -5.24
N LYS A 362 -14.47 20.04 -4.62
CA LYS A 362 -14.34 19.80 -3.19
C LYS A 362 -12.95 19.30 -2.78
N TYR A 363 -12.21 18.71 -3.71
CA TYR A 363 -10.96 18.01 -3.41
C TYR A 363 -9.77 18.54 -4.23
N LYS A 364 -9.72 19.85 -4.48
CA LYS A 364 -8.71 20.49 -5.34
C LYS A 364 -7.37 20.78 -4.67
N ASN A 365 -7.35 20.85 -3.34
CA ASN A 365 -6.20 21.34 -2.58
C ASN A 365 -5.59 20.24 -1.72
N LEU A 366 -5.45 19.02 -2.25
CA LEU A 366 -4.86 17.93 -1.48
C LEU A 366 -3.36 18.20 -1.30
N SER A 367 -2.86 18.10 -0.07
CA SER A 367 -1.43 18.22 0.22
C SER A 367 -0.67 16.94 -0.13
N GLY A 368 -1.38 15.82 -0.31
CA GLY A 368 -0.89 14.57 -0.88
C GLY A 368 -1.13 13.34 -0.02
N LEU A 369 -1.19 13.48 1.32
CA LEU A 369 -1.59 12.38 2.20
C LEU A 369 -2.84 12.75 2.99
N GLY A 370 -3.79 11.83 3.02
CA GLY A 370 -4.91 11.84 3.95
C GLY A 370 -4.50 11.41 5.36
N LEU A 371 -5.40 11.65 6.29
CA LEU A 371 -5.37 11.25 7.69
C LEU A 371 -6.75 10.73 8.04
N PHE A 372 -6.83 9.55 8.65
CA PHE A 372 -8.07 9.03 9.19
C PHE A 372 -8.56 9.93 10.33
N LEU A 373 -9.82 10.38 10.23
CA LEU A 373 -10.47 11.21 11.22
C LEU A 373 -11.52 10.36 11.95
N PRO A 374 -11.23 9.84 13.16
CA PRO A 374 -12.15 8.97 13.86
C PRO A 374 -13.41 9.72 14.30
N THR A 375 -14.58 9.20 13.95
CA THR A 375 -15.87 9.77 14.34
C THR A 375 -16.24 9.48 15.80
N ASN A 376 -15.62 8.47 16.39
CA ASN A 376 -15.74 8.12 17.81
C ASN A 376 -14.51 7.32 18.27
N ARG A 377 -14.39 7.11 19.58
CA ARG A 377 -13.26 6.42 20.20
C ARG A 377 -13.15 4.95 19.77
N GLN A 378 -14.26 4.23 19.63
CA GLN A 378 -14.27 2.84 19.16
C GLN A 378 -13.65 2.70 17.77
N LYS A 379 -13.93 3.64 16.86
CA LYS A 379 -13.34 3.68 15.52
C LYS A 379 -11.82 3.93 15.55
N LEU A 380 -11.31 4.74 16.48
CA LEU A 380 -9.87 4.92 16.68
C LEU A 380 -9.21 3.66 17.23
N GLU A 381 -9.86 2.99 18.19
CA GLU A 381 -9.35 1.77 18.84
C GLU A 381 -9.07 0.64 17.85
N ASN A 382 -9.83 0.57 16.76
CA ASN A 382 -9.60 -0.37 15.66
C ASN A 382 -8.21 -0.23 15.02
N TYR A 383 -7.50 0.90 15.19
CA TYR A 383 -6.23 1.17 14.53
C TYR A 383 -5.09 1.53 15.49
N LEU A 384 -5.30 1.52 16.81
CA LEU A 384 -4.27 1.90 17.79
C LEU A 384 -3.03 0.99 17.76
N TYR A 385 -3.12 -0.19 17.14
CA TYR A 385 -1.97 -1.07 16.91
C TYR A 385 -0.99 -0.51 15.85
N LEU A 386 -1.40 0.47 15.04
CA LEU A 386 -0.53 1.10 14.04
C LEU A 386 0.42 2.08 14.71
N GLN A 387 1.72 1.90 14.43
CA GLN A 387 2.81 2.68 15.03
C GLN A 387 2.72 4.20 14.78
N VAL A 388 2.06 4.60 13.69
CA VAL A 388 1.80 6.02 13.37
C VAL A 388 1.10 6.76 14.51
N TYR A 389 0.19 6.11 15.24
CA TYR A 389 -0.56 6.73 16.33
C TYR A 389 0.27 6.91 17.60
N SER A 390 1.13 5.94 17.91
CA SER A 390 2.06 6.04 19.04
C SER A 390 3.16 7.08 18.78
N ASP A 391 3.71 7.08 17.57
CA ASP A 391 4.89 7.89 17.25
C ASP A 391 4.56 9.36 17.00
N LEU A 392 3.38 9.65 16.41
CA LEU A 392 2.99 10.99 15.99
C LEU A 392 2.06 11.71 16.97
N LYS A 393 1.90 11.23 18.21
CA LYS A 393 1.00 11.83 19.23
C LYS A 393 -0.44 12.10 18.74
N LEU A 394 -0.88 11.45 17.67
CA LEU A 394 -2.19 11.67 17.06
C LEU A 394 -3.33 11.33 18.02
N VAL A 395 -3.16 10.27 18.82
CA VAL A 395 -4.12 9.90 19.88
C VAL A 395 -4.33 11.06 20.85
N ARG A 396 -3.25 11.74 21.27
CA ARG A 396 -3.34 12.88 22.18
C ARG A 396 -4.07 14.07 21.56
N LEU A 397 -3.87 14.30 20.27
CA LEU A 397 -4.59 15.34 19.54
C LEU A 397 -6.09 14.99 19.50
N PHE A 398 -6.44 13.79 19.05
CA PHE A 398 -7.82 13.32 18.94
C PHE A 398 -8.55 13.31 20.29
N ASP A 399 -7.91 12.82 21.35
CA ASP A 399 -8.46 12.86 22.72
C ASP A 399 -8.73 14.28 23.21
N ALA A 400 -7.98 15.28 22.74
CA ALA A 400 -8.22 16.66 23.14
C ALA A 400 -9.37 17.30 22.36
N VAL A 401 -9.52 16.97 21.07
CA VAL A 401 -10.34 17.76 20.14
C VAL A 401 -11.56 17.04 19.57
N LEU A 402 -11.61 15.70 19.65
CA LEU A 402 -12.72 14.88 19.13
C LEU A 402 -13.53 14.24 20.24
N PHE A 403 -12.84 13.75 21.28
CA PHE A 403 -13.49 13.07 22.38
C PHE A 403 -13.58 14.02 23.55
N ASP A 404 -14.78 14.21 24.08
CA ASP A 404 -14.90 14.89 25.37
C ASP A 404 -14.15 14.05 26.39
N ARG A 405 -13.38 14.72 27.27
CA ARG A 405 -12.91 14.04 28.48
C ARG A 405 -14.19 13.58 29.18
N GLU A 406 -14.38 12.26 29.30
CA GLU A 406 -15.39 11.74 30.20
C GLU A 406 -15.24 12.52 31.50
N LYS A 407 -16.31 13.23 31.88
CA LYS A 407 -16.39 13.85 33.20
C LYS A 407 -16.43 12.70 34.19
N ASN A 408 -15.25 12.24 34.60
CA ASN A 408 -15.09 11.40 35.77
C ASN A 408 -15.53 12.18 37.00
#